data_AF-A0A9E7JGR8-F1
#
_entry.id   AF-A0A9E7JGR8-F1
#
_cell.length_a   1.000
_cell.length_b   1.000
_cell.length_c   1.000
_cell.angle_alpha   90.00
_cell.angle_beta   90.00
_cell.angle_gamma   90.00
#
_symmetry.space_group_name_H-M   'P 1'
#
loop_
_entity.id
_entity.type
_entity.pdbx_description
1 polymer ?
#
loop_
_entity_poly.entity_id
_entity_poly.type
_entity_poly.pdbx_seq_one_letter_code
_entity_poly.pdbx_strand_id
1 'polypeptide(L)' 'MSKLATLTGHTYRVLYLAISPDGQTIITGAGDETLRFWNVFPSKSQNTGSDIGARSLGRSHIR' A
#
# COMPACT_ATOMS: atom_id res chain seq x y z
N MET A 1 8.95 11.01 15.60
CA MET A 1 10.07 10.07 15.37
C MET A 1 10.09 9.69 13.90
N SER A 2 11.17 9.95 13.18
CA SER A 2 11.40 9.43 11.82
C SER A 2 11.85 7.97 11.91
N LYS A 3 11.18 7.06 11.20
CA LYS A 3 11.58 5.66 11.11
C LYS A 3 12.39 5.46 9.83
N LEU A 4 13.64 5.00 9.95
CA LEU A 4 14.45 4.62 8.81
C LEU A 4 14.09 3.21 8.37
N ALA A 5 14.02 2.99 7.06
CA ALA A 5 13.83 1.68 6.45
C ALA A 5 14.94 1.44 5.43
N THR A 6 15.49 0.23 5.43
CA THR A 6 16.49 -0.19 4.45
C THR A 6 15.82 -1.04 3.38
N LEU A 7 15.91 -0.59 2.13
CA LEU A 7 15.40 -1.33 0.96
C LEU A 7 16.51 -2.28 0.50
N THR A 8 16.28 -3.59 0.61
CA THR A 8 17.27 -4.63 0.33
C THR A 8 16.85 -5.47 -0.86
N GLY A 9 17.79 -5.87 -1.72
CA GLY A 9 17.51 -6.79 -2.82
C GLY A 9 18.34 -6.56 -4.08
N HIS A 10 18.85 -5.35 -4.30
CA HIS A 10 19.82 -5.14 -5.37
C HIS A 10 21.12 -5.89 -5.06
N THR A 11 21.67 -6.58 -6.06
CA THR A 11 22.93 -7.34 -5.92
C THR A 11 24.14 -6.54 -6.41
N TYR A 12 23.90 -5.38 -7.01
CA TYR A 12 24.93 -4.44 -7.44
C TYR A 12 24.59 -2.99 -7.05
N ARG A 13 25.49 -2.05 -7.37
CA ARG A 13 25.33 -0.63 -7.04
C ARG A 13 24.02 -0.08 -7.61
N VAL A 14 23.25 0.60 -6.78
CA VAL A 14 22.13 1.44 -7.23
C VAL A 14 22.71 2.66 -7.95
N LEU A 15 22.28 2.85 -9.19
CA LEU A 15 22.76 3.91 -10.07
C LEU A 15 21.70 5.00 -10.27
N TYR A 16 20.43 4.65 -10.10
CA TYR A 16 19.29 5.55 -10.38
C TYR A 16 18.25 5.48 -9.26
N LEU A 17 17.63 6.61 -8.95
CA LEU A 17 16.57 6.78 -7.97
C LEU A 17 15.50 7.72 -8.52
N ALA A 18 14.23 7.31 -8.45
CA ALA A 18 13.07 8.15 -8.72
C ALA A 18 12.01 7.96 -7.63
N ILE A 19 11.32 9.05 -7.29
CA ILE A 19 10.22 9.05 -6.31
C ILE A 19 8.99 9.61 -7.02
N SER A 20 7.85 8.95 -6.87
CA SER A 20 6.59 9.46 -7.41
C SER A 20 6.18 10.78 -6.74
N PRO A 21 5.47 11.68 -7.44
CA PRO A 21 5.03 12.97 -6.86
C PRO A 21 4.18 12.84 -5.58
N ASP A 22 3.46 11.73 -5.43
CA ASP A 22 2.67 11.41 -4.24
C ASP A 22 3.49 10.80 -3.09
N GLY A 23 4.78 10.53 -3.31
CA GLY A 23 5.69 9.93 -2.33
C GLY A 23 5.40 8.48 -1.97
N GLN A 24 4.46 7.82 -2.67
CA GLN A 24 4.06 6.44 -2.35
C GLN A 24 4.96 5.39 -2.98
N THR A 25 5.59 5.71 -4.11
CA THR A 25 6.42 4.76 -4.87
C THR A 25 7.83 5.28 -5.02
N ILE A 26 8.80 4.42 -4.73
CA ILE A 26 10.21 4.62 -5.06
C ILE A 26 10.58 3.60 -6.13
N ILE A 27 11.27 4.06 -7.18
CA ILE A 27 11.89 3.20 -8.20
C ILE A 27 13.39 3.33 -8.06
N THR A 28 14.07 2.18 -7.96
CA THR A 28 15.53 2.11 -7.96
C THR A 28 16.01 1.31 -9.16
N GLY A 29 17.03 1.81 -9.85
CA GLY A 29 17.73 1.09 -10.91
C GLY A 29 19.17 0.82 -10.50
N ALA A 30 19.65 -0.39 -10.74
CA ALA A 30 21.00 -0.81 -10.36
C ALA A 30 21.74 -1.48 -11.52
N GLY A 31 23.06 -1.60 -11.36
CA GLY A 31 23.90 -2.34 -12.32
C GLY A 31 23.74 -3.85 -12.25
N ASP A 32 22.79 -4.37 -11.47
CA ASP A 32 22.35 -5.77 -11.54
C ASP A 32 21.33 -6.01 -12.66
N GLU A 33 21.19 -5.02 -13.56
CA GLU A 33 20.27 -5.02 -14.70
C GLU A 33 18.79 -5.07 -14.30
N THR A 34 18.47 -4.73 -13.04
CA THR A 34 17.08 -4.70 -12.55
C THR A 34 16.60 -3.30 -12.18
N LEU A 35 15.29 -3.12 -12.35
CA LEU A 35 14.51 -2.06 -11.71
C LEU A 35 13.69 -2.67 -10.58
N ARG A 36 13.67 -2.02 -9.42
CA ARG A 36 12.85 -2.42 -8.27
C ARG A 36 11.89 -1.30 -7.89
N PHE A 37 10.67 -1.72 -7.53
CA PHE A 37 9.59 -0.85 -7.10
C PHE A 37 9.34 -1.06 -5.62
N TRP A 38 9.23 0.03 -4.88
CA TRP A 38 9.01 0.01 -3.45
C TRP A 38 7.78 0.84 -3.13
N ASN A 39 6.81 0.22 -2.48
CA ASN A 39 5.69 0.96 -1.92
C ASN A 39 6.03 1.41 -0.50
N VAL A 40 6.10 2.73 -0.29
CA VAL A 40 6.50 3.36 0.98
C VAL A 40 5.34 3.38 1.97
N PHE A 41 4.10 3.43 1.48
CA PHE A 41 2.90 3.43 2.30
C PHE A 41 2.05 2.23 1.93
N PRO A 42 1.90 1.21 2.81
CA PRO A 42 0.92 0.18 2.55
C PRO A 42 -0.43 0.87 2.33
N SER A 43 -1.11 0.54 1.23
CA SER A 43 -2.45 1.08 1.00
C SER A 43 -3.23 0.78 2.27
N LYS A 44 -3.80 1.82 2.87
CA LYS A 44 -4.65 1.63 4.04
C LYS A 44 -5.81 0.80 3.51
N SER A 45 -5.83 -0.50 3.81
CA SER A 45 -6.92 -1.39 3.42
C SER A 45 -8.20 -0.67 3.79
N GLN A 46 -8.93 -0.19 2.78
CA GLN A 46 -10.24 0.39 3.00
C GLN A 46 -11.14 -0.80 3.32
N ASN A 47 -11.11 -1.22 4.57
CA ASN A 47 -12.16 -2.01 5.16
C ASN A 47 -13.37 -1.07 5.35
N THR A 48 -13.94 -0.61 4.24
CA THR A 48 -15.25 0.05 4.21
C THR A 48 -16.27 -1.00 4.58
N GLY A 49 -16.95 -0.75 5.70
CA GLY A 49 -17.79 -1.70 6.41
C GLY A 49 -18.77 -2.47 5.52
N SER A 50 -18.62 -3.79 5.53
CA SER A 50 -19.71 -4.73 5.27
C SER A 50 -20.66 -4.88 6.47
N ASP A 51 -20.38 -4.20 7.59
CA ASP A 51 -21.24 -4.18 8.77
C ASP A 51 -22.30 -3.06 8.68
N ILE A 52 -23.02 -2.99 7.55
CA ILE A 52 -24.35 -2.35 7.57
C ILE A 52 -25.29 -3.31 8.30
N GLY A 53 -25.67 -2.88 9.50
CA GLY A 53 -26.29 -3.73 10.50
C GLY A 53 -27.50 -4.52 10.02
N ALA A 54 -27.46 -5.82 10.29
CA ALA A 54 -28.65 -6.61 10.55
C ALA A 54 -29.31 -6.12 11.85
N ARG A 55 -29.91 -4.92 11.83
CA ARG A 55 -30.85 -4.48 12.85
C ARG A 55 -32.25 -4.83 12.39
N SER A 56 -32.73 -5.93 12.95
CA SER A 56 -34.14 -6.30 13.08
C SER A 56 -35.07 -5.10 13.11
N LEU A 57 -36.02 -5.06 12.18
CA LEU A 57 -37.35 -4.53 12.44
C LEU A 57 -38.36 -5.57 11.93
N GLY A 58 -38.81 -6.41 12.87
CA GLY A 58 -40.06 -7.11 12.70
C GLY A 58 -41.18 -6.11 12.48
N ARG A 59 -41.95 -6.30 11.41
CA ARG A 59 -43.33 -5.82 11.32
C ARG A 59 -44.18 -6.91 10.68
N SER A 60 -44.87 -7.63 11.56
CA SER A 60 -46.19 -8.19 11.32
C SER A 60 -47.08 -7.15 10.65
N HIS A 61 -47.73 -7.52 9.54
CA HIS A 61 -49.08 -7.07 9.25
C HIS A 61 -49.88 -8.22 8.64
N ILE A 62 -50.98 -8.46 9.32
CA ILE A 62 -52.08 -9.35 9.01
C ILE A 62 -52.97 -8.63 7.98
N ARG A 63 -53.32 -9.30 6.89
CA ARG A 63 -54.69 -9.42 6.35
C ARG A 63 -54.70 -10.42 5.20
#